data_AF-A0A955T537-F1
#
_entry.id   AF-A0A955T537-F1
#
_cell.length_a   1.000
_cell.length_b   1.000
_cell.length_c   1.000
_cell.angle_alpha   90.00
_cell.angle_beta   90.00
_cell.angle_gamma   90.00
#
_symmetry.space_group_name_H-M   'P 1'
#
loop_
_entity.id
_entity.type
_entity.pdbx_description
1 polymer ?
#
loop_
_entity_poly.entity_id
_entity_poly.type
_entity_poly.pdbx_seq_one_letter_code
_entity_poly.pdbx_strand_id
1 'polypeptide(L)'
;MKKYLPLLPLLIIVFSGAALAEPKLDITVEVDFGKDLGQNFGTLFEGHDKSGKLLFGAGFEAVYNTYYRGERNRLQFFVRPKDAEGELSLKPFPRPEGMIPSTYVYPVGEDLFVDYKTKSDGLLKYDPDNETWVQPDLGDRPGISASMVRGKRLEMVNGDVVYDGKVIFDPPDHPIYRYYYYGQGHLFFYRETKREN
;
A
#
# COMPACT_ATOMS: atom_id res chain seq x y z
N MET A 1 36.02 19.83 64.19
CA MET A 1 34.84 19.77 63.30
C MET A 1 35.02 18.64 62.30
N LYS A 2 34.36 17.49 62.52
CA LYS A 2 34.36 16.36 61.57
C LYS A 2 33.29 16.62 60.51
N LYS A 3 33.67 16.72 59.24
CA LYS A 3 32.73 16.87 58.12
C LYS A 3 32.14 15.50 57.78
N TYR A 4 30.82 15.41 57.82
CA TYR A 4 30.05 14.27 57.34
C TYR A 4 30.04 14.30 55.81
N LEU A 5 30.37 13.17 55.18
CA LEU A 5 30.16 12.93 53.75
C LEU A 5 28.87 12.11 53.62
N PRO A 6 27.82 12.58 52.92
CA PRO A 6 26.59 11.81 52.79
C PRO A 6 26.79 10.68 51.77
N LEU A 7 26.50 9.44 52.19
CA LEU A 7 26.33 8.30 51.29
C LEU A 7 25.07 8.55 50.44
N LEU A 8 25.23 8.63 49.12
CA LEU A 8 24.12 8.62 48.16
C LEU A 8 23.75 7.15 47.87
N PRO A 9 22.48 6.72 47.96
CA PRO A 9 22.12 5.35 47.60
C PRO A 9 22.16 5.19 46.07
N LEU A 10 22.89 4.18 45.61
CA LEU A 10 22.92 3.72 44.23
C LEU A 10 21.56 3.10 43.90
N LEU A 11 20.73 3.81 43.12
CA LEU A 11 19.48 3.28 42.59
C LEU A 11 19.82 2.31 41.44
N ILE A 12 19.85 1.01 41.74
CA ILE A 12 19.97 -0.02 40.70
C ILE A 12 18.58 -0.17 40.05
N ILE A 13 18.39 0.48 38.91
CA ILE A 13 17.24 0.24 38.04
C ILE A 13 17.49 -1.11 37.33
N VAL A 14 16.85 -2.16 37.83
CA VAL A 14 16.77 -3.45 37.13
C VAL A 14 15.82 -3.25 35.95
N PHE A 15 16.37 -3.07 34.75
CA PHE A 15 15.60 -3.26 33.53
C PHE A 15 15.23 -4.74 33.44
N SER A 16 13.98 -5.07 33.75
CA SER A 16 13.39 -6.34 33.33
C SER A 16 13.38 -6.34 31.81
N GLY A 17 14.39 -6.96 31.21
CA GLY A 17 14.38 -7.29 29.79
C GLY A 17 13.15 -8.16 29.55
N ALA A 18 12.18 -7.62 28.81
CA ALA A 18 11.12 -8.45 28.25
C ALA A 18 11.82 -9.46 27.33
N ALA A 19 11.89 -10.72 27.77
CA ALA A 19 12.35 -11.79 26.91
C ALA A 19 11.40 -11.80 25.70
N LEU A 20 11.92 -11.47 24.52
CA LEU A 20 11.21 -11.65 23.26
C LEU A 20 10.83 -13.14 23.20
N ALA A 21 9.56 -13.45 23.39
CA ALA A 21 9.06 -14.81 23.31
C ALA A 21 9.39 -15.37 21.92
N GLU A 22 9.99 -16.56 21.87
CA GLU A 22 10.24 -17.24 20.60
C GLU A 22 8.94 -17.38 19.81
N PRO A 23 8.95 -17.15 18.48
CA PRO A 23 7.76 -17.29 17.67
C PRO A 23 7.24 -18.72 17.79
N LYS A 24 6.00 -18.87 18.27
CA LYS A 24 5.33 -20.19 18.39
C LYS A 24 5.08 -20.86 17.04
N LEU A 25 5.23 -20.11 15.94
CA LEU A 25 5.04 -20.57 14.58
C LEU A 25 5.87 -19.68 13.65
N ASP A 26 6.79 -20.29 12.90
CA ASP A 26 7.51 -19.67 11.79
C ASP A 26 7.13 -20.43 10.51
N ILE A 27 6.73 -19.69 9.48
CA ILE A 27 6.32 -20.23 8.19
C ILE A 27 7.14 -19.52 7.12
N THR A 28 8.02 -20.28 6.48
CA THR A 28 8.73 -19.84 5.27
C THR A 28 8.14 -20.54 4.07
N VAL A 29 7.77 -19.77 3.04
CA VAL A 29 7.28 -20.27 1.76
C VAL A 29 8.12 -19.66 0.64
N GLU A 30 8.74 -20.51 -0.18
CA GLU A 30 9.37 -20.11 -1.43
C GLU A 30 8.38 -20.37 -2.58
N VAL A 31 8.10 -19.35 -3.38
CA VAL A 31 7.16 -19.44 -4.50
C VAL A 31 7.78 -18.86 -5.76
N ASP A 32 7.74 -19.63 -6.83
CA ASP A 32 8.01 -19.16 -8.18
C ASP A 32 6.70 -18.76 -8.85
N PHE A 33 6.48 -17.46 -9.01
CA PHE A 33 5.33 -16.92 -9.73
C PHE A 33 5.44 -17.04 -11.26
N GLY A 34 6.56 -17.58 -11.74
CA GLY A 34 6.90 -17.68 -13.14
C GLY A 34 7.08 -16.32 -13.79
N LYS A 35 6.78 -16.25 -15.09
CA LYS A 35 6.82 -14.99 -15.82
C LYS A 35 5.73 -14.07 -15.31
N ASP A 36 6.15 -12.87 -14.92
CA ASP A 36 5.24 -11.78 -14.65
C ASP A 36 4.56 -11.31 -15.95
N LEU A 37 3.30 -11.69 -16.08
CA LEU A 37 2.35 -11.30 -17.11
C LEU A 37 1.26 -10.42 -16.48
N GLY A 38 1.50 -9.67 -15.39
CA GLY A 38 0.48 -8.85 -14.73
C GLY A 38 -0.75 -9.60 -14.21
N GLN A 39 -0.64 -10.92 -14.03
CA GLN A 39 -1.65 -11.78 -13.43
C GLN A 39 -1.90 -11.43 -11.96
N ASN A 40 -3.07 -11.82 -11.46
CA ASN A 40 -3.28 -11.93 -10.02
C ASN A 40 -2.62 -13.22 -9.52
N PHE A 41 -1.95 -13.17 -8.37
CA PHE A 41 -1.36 -14.33 -7.72
C PHE A 41 -2.33 -15.02 -6.76
N GLY A 42 -3.40 -14.35 -6.31
CA GLY A 42 -4.45 -14.94 -5.50
C GLY A 42 -3.97 -15.40 -4.12
N THR A 43 -4.61 -16.45 -3.59
CA THR A 43 -4.25 -17.04 -2.30
C THR A 43 -2.89 -17.75 -2.39
N LEU A 44 -2.00 -17.46 -1.44
CA LEU A 44 -0.69 -18.10 -1.32
C LEU A 44 -0.78 -19.38 -0.50
N PHE A 45 -1.36 -19.29 0.71
CA PHE A 45 -1.60 -20.43 1.57
C PHE A 45 -2.74 -20.16 2.56
N GLU A 46 -3.33 -21.25 3.06
CA GLU A 46 -4.35 -21.25 4.10
C GLU A 46 -3.99 -22.29 5.17
N GLY A 47 -4.14 -21.92 6.44
CA GLY A 47 -3.94 -22.78 7.60
C GLY A 47 -5.27 -23.12 8.25
N HIS A 48 -5.59 -24.41 8.36
CA HIS A 48 -6.85 -24.89 8.96
C HIS A 48 -6.61 -25.69 10.24
N ASP A 49 -7.60 -25.71 11.13
CA ASP A 49 -7.60 -26.64 12.27
C ASP A 49 -8.04 -28.06 11.85
N LYS A 50 -8.05 -28.99 12.82
CA LYS A 50 -8.45 -30.40 12.60
C LYS A 50 -9.90 -30.57 12.14
N SER A 51 -10.76 -29.56 12.33
CA SER A 51 -12.15 -29.55 11.88
C SER A 51 -12.33 -28.91 10.50
N GLY A 52 -11.26 -28.38 9.90
CA GLY A 52 -11.29 -27.65 8.63
C GLY A 52 -11.55 -26.15 8.78
N LYS A 53 -11.59 -25.60 10.00
CA LYS A 53 -11.79 -24.17 10.21
C LYS A 53 -10.53 -23.39 9.80
N LEU A 54 -10.68 -22.43 8.89
CA LEU A 54 -9.61 -21.50 8.49
C LEU A 54 -9.18 -20.65 9.69
N LEU A 55 -7.90 -20.72 10.05
CA LEU A 55 -7.27 -20.03 11.18
C LEU A 55 -6.41 -18.87 10.73
N PHE A 56 -5.66 -19.01 9.65
CA PHE A 56 -4.78 -17.96 9.14
C PHE A 56 -4.53 -18.20 7.66
N GLY A 57 -4.02 -17.20 6.96
CA GLY A 57 -3.69 -17.32 5.56
C GLY A 57 -2.99 -16.08 5.05
N ALA A 58 -2.43 -16.20 3.85
CA ALA A 58 -1.83 -15.09 3.14
C ALA A 58 -2.16 -15.17 1.66
N GLY A 59 -2.20 -14.02 1.00
CA GLY A 59 -2.50 -13.92 -0.42
C GLY A 59 -2.30 -12.51 -0.96
N PHE A 60 -2.47 -12.36 -2.25
CA PHE A 60 -2.34 -11.10 -2.97
C PHE A 60 -3.73 -10.57 -3.32
N GLU A 61 -3.96 -9.32 -2.97
CA GLU A 61 -5.22 -8.66 -3.31
C GLU A 61 -5.29 -8.43 -4.82
N ALA A 62 -6.44 -8.77 -5.42
CA ALA A 62 -6.80 -8.28 -6.73
C ALA A 62 -8.19 -7.65 -6.69
N VAL A 63 -8.23 -6.46 -6.13
CA VAL A 63 -9.38 -5.59 -6.28
C VAL A 63 -9.22 -4.81 -7.58
N TYR A 64 -10.17 -5.03 -8.49
CA TYR A 64 -10.37 -4.17 -9.64
C TYR A 64 -11.05 -2.89 -9.16
N ASN A 65 -10.33 -1.77 -9.21
CA ASN A 65 -10.92 -0.45 -9.10
C ASN A 65 -11.00 0.19 -10.48
N THR A 66 -11.97 1.08 -10.69
CA THR A 66 -12.20 1.77 -11.98
C THR A 66 -11.13 2.81 -12.30
N TYR A 67 -10.23 3.12 -11.35
CA TYR A 67 -9.20 4.14 -11.53
C TYR A 67 -7.79 3.68 -11.09
N TYR A 68 -7.52 3.64 -9.78
CA TYR A 68 -6.20 3.24 -9.25
C TYR A 68 -6.16 1.75 -8.94
N ARG A 69 -5.17 1.04 -9.50
CA ARG A 69 -5.01 -0.40 -9.23
C ARG A 69 -4.35 -0.60 -7.86
N GLY A 70 -4.85 -1.56 -7.09
CA GLY A 70 -4.15 -2.06 -5.91
C GLY A 70 -2.79 -2.68 -6.26
N GLU A 71 -1.89 -2.70 -5.30
CA GLU A 71 -0.53 -3.23 -5.49
C GLU A 71 -0.55 -4.76 -5.51
N ARG A 72 -0.48 -5.35 -6.71
CA ARG A 72 -0.57 -6.81 -6.93
C ARG A 72 0.54 -7.64 -6.30
N ASN A 73 1.65 -7.00 -5.90
CA ASN A 73 2.79 -7.65 -5.26
C ASN A 73 2.77 -7.49 -3.73
N ARG A 74 1.77 -6.79 -3.19
CA ARG A 74 1.60 -6.64 -1.74
C ARG A 74 0.92 -7.87 -1.17
N LEU A 75 1.65 -8.58 -0.32
CA LEU A 75 1.11 -9.73 0.42
C LEU A 75 0.23 -9.22 1.56
N GLN A 76 -1.00 -9.70 1.62
CA GLN A 76 -1.89 -9.54 2.76
C GLN A 76 -1.93 -10.85 3.53
N PHE A 77 -1.98 -10.77 4.85
CA PHE A 77 -2.14 -11.92 5.72
C PHE A 77 -3.16 -11.62 6.81
N PHE A 78 -3.76 -12.67 7.34
CA PHE A 78 -4.64 -12.58 8.49
C PHE A 78 -4.39 -13.74 9.43
N VAL A 79 -4.68 -13.52 10.71
CA VAL A 79 -4.67 -14.54 11.76
C VAL A 79 -5.96 -14.40 12.56
N ARG A 80 -6.68 -15.50 12.72
CA ARG A 80 -7.87 -15.59 13.57
C ARG A 80 -7.44 -16.08 14.95
N PRO A 81 -7.72 -15.33 16.02
CA PRO A 81 -7.45 -15.79 17.38
C PRO A 81 -8.25 -17.07 17.68
N LYS A 82 -7.63 -17.99 18.41
CA LYS A 82 -8.24 -19.27 18.80
C LYS A 82 -9.55 -19.08 19.58
N ASP A 83 -9.54 -18.11 20.47
CA ASP A 83 -10.63 -17.77 21.40
C ASP A 83 -11.22 -16.40 21.06
N ALA A 84 -11.34 -16.06 19.77
CA ALA A 84 -11.95 -14.82 19.31
C ALA A 84 -13.47 -14.79 19.61
N GLU A 85 -13.83 -14.68 20.88
CA GLU A 85 -15.10 -14.15 21.33
C GLU A 85 -14.88 -12.64 21.53
N GLY A 86 -15.15 -11.87 20.48
CA GLY A 86 -14.99 -10.43 20.51
C GLY A 86 -15.82 -9.80 19.41
N GLU A 87 -16.43 -8.66 19.72
CA GLU A 87 -17.09 -7.85 18.69
C GLU A 87 -16.05 -7.40 17.66
N LEU A 88 -16.45 -7.42 16.38
CA LEU A 88 -15.64 -6.86 15.30
C LEU A 88 -15.39 -5.38 15.60
N SER A 89 -14.16 -5.04 15.98
CA SER A 89 -13.74 -3.65 16.12
C SER A 89 -13.11 -3.19 14.81
N LEU A 90 -13.69 -2.15 14.21
CA LEU A 90 -13.14 -1.49 13.05
C LEU A 90 -12.60 -0.13 13.48
N LYS A 91 -11.29 0.09 13.32
CA LYS A 91 -10.70 1.43 13.40
C LYS A 91 -10.63 1.99 11.98
N PRO A 92 -11.56 2.88 11.57
CA PRO A 92 -11.48 3.47 10.25
C PRO A 92 -10.22 4.34 10.14
N PHE A 93 -9.64 4.41 8.95
CA PHE A 93 -8.65 5.44 8.65
C PHE A 93 -9.26 6.83 8.88
N PRO A 94 -8.46 7.82 9.31
CA PRO A 94 -8.92 9.20 9.35
C PRO A 94 -9.43 9.60 7.98
N ARG A 95 -10.51 10.36 7.92
CA ARG A 95 -10.96 10.99 6.67
C ARG A 95 -10.31 12.37 6.58
N PRO A 96 -9.69 12.74 5.45
CA PRO A 96 -9.26 14.11 5.23
C PRO A 96 -10.42 15.10 5.40
N GLU A 97 -10.11 16.26 5.98
CA GLU A 97 -11.09 17.33 6.18
C GLU A 97 -11.60 17.87 4.84
N GLY A 98 -12.90 18.19 4.77
CA GLY A 98 -13.51 18.76 3.56
C GLY A 98 -13.59 17.78 2.38
N MET A 99 -13.46 16.48 2.65
CA MET A 99 -13.61 15.44 1.63
C MET A 99 -14.96 15.51 0.93
N ILE A 100 -14.91 15.33 -0.39
CA ILE A 100 -16.06 15.28 -1.27
C ILE A 100 -16.14 13.93 -2.01
N PRO A 101 -17.30 13.59 -2.58
CA PRO A 101 -17.48 12.34 -3.33
C PRO A 101 -16.42 12.17 -4.42
N SER A 102 -16.18 10.93 -4.84
CA SER A 102 -15.12 10.55 -5.82
C SER A 102 -13.69 10.61 -5.25
N THR A 103 -13.56 10.22 -3.99
CA THR A 103 -12.29 9.98 -3.32
C THR A 103 -11.78 8.57 -3.64
N TYR A 104 -10.50 8.45 -3.97
CA TYR A 104 -9.83 7.17 -4.19
C TYR A 104 -8.62 7.02 -3.29
N VAL A 105 -8.60 5.98 -2.45
CA VAL A 105 -7.43 5.57 -1.68
C VAL A 105 -6.67 4.51 -2.47
N TYR A 106 -5.35 4.66 -2.59
CA TYR A 106 -4.52 3.73 -3.34
C TYR A 106 -3.07 3.69 -2.86
N PRO A 107 -2.42 2.52 -2.87
CA PRO A 107 -1.00 2.40 -2.55
C PRO A 107 -0.10 2.68 -3.76
N VAL A 108 1.08 3.23 -3.51
CA VAL A 108 2.19 3.29 -4.48
C VAL A 108 3.50 3.01 -3.74
N GLY A 109 4.10 1.85 -3.98
CA GLY A 109 5.26 1.42 -3.19
C GLY A 109 4.85 1.27 -1.73
N GLU A 110 5.64 1.80 -0.78
CA GLU A 110 5.30 1.73 0.65
C GLU A 110 4.27 2.79 1.08
N ASP A 111 4.02 3.78 0.23
CA ASP A 111 3.16 4.92 0.54
C ASP A 111 1.68 4.63 0.26
N LEU A 112 0.82 5.31 1.02
CA LEU A 112 -0.62 5.31 0.81
C LEU A 112 -1.08 6.72 0.45
N PHE A 113 -1.80 6.85 -0.65
CA PHE A 113 -2.31 8.11 -1.15
C PHE A 113 -3.83 8.13 -1.15
N VAL A 114 -4.36 9.35 -1.13
CA VAL A 114 -5.76 9.62 -1.42
C VAL A 114 -5.85 10.73 -2.44
N ASP A 115 -6.60 10.50 -3.51
CA ASP A 115 -6.89 11.47 -4.57
C ASP A 115 -8.39 11.79 -4.59
N TYR A 116 -8.71 13.06 -4.39
CA TYR A 116 -10.03 13.63 -4.64
C TYR A 116 -9.92 14.64 -5.80
N LYS A 117 -10.27 14.15 -7.00
CA LYS A 117 -10.15 14.78 -8.34
C LYS A 117 -10.75 16.18 -8.52
N THR A 118 -11.41 16.69 -7.50
CA THR A 118 -12.22 17.90 -7.50
C THR A 118 -11.43 19.18 -7.19
N LYS A 119 -10.16 19.07 -6.78
CA LYS A 119 -9.24 20.21 -6.57
C LYS A 119 -7.87 19.92 -7.17
N SER A 120 -7.15 20.96 -7.60
CA SER A 120 -5.82 20.85 -8.20
C SER A 120 -4.72 20.40 -7.21
N ASP A 121 -4.98 20.49 -5.91
CA ASP A 121 -4.16 20.01 -4.80
C ASP A 121 -4.76 18.76 -4.12
N GLY A 122 -5.65 18.06 -4.82
CA GLY A 122 -6.50 17.00 -4.30
C GLY A 122 -5.80 15.69 -3.91
N LEU A 123 -4.47 15.69 -3.82
CA LEU A 123 -3.67 14.52 -3.49
C LEU A 123 -3.08 14.68 -2.09
N LEU A 124 -3.36 13.73 -1.20
CA LEU A 124 -2.72 13.64 0.11
C LEU A 124 -2.01 12.30 0.26
N LYS A 125 -0.93 12.30 1.04
CA LYS A 125 -0.19 11.11 1.49
C LYS A 125 -0.56 10.83 2.94
N TYR A 126 -0.72 9.56 3.28
CA TYR A 126 -0.94 9.14 4.66
C TYR A 126 0.37 9.22 5.44
N ASP A 127 0.33 9.89 6.59
CA ASP A 127 1.38 9.90 7.59
C ASP A 127 1.03 8.85 8.66
N PRO A 128 1.71 7.69 8.69
CA PRO A 128 1.42 6.64 9.65
C PRO A 128 1.84 6.98 11.08
N ASP A 129 2.83 7.87 11.27
CA ASP A 129 3.35 8.20 12.59
C ASP A 129 2.37 9.10 13.35
N ASN A 130 1.71 10.01 12.63
CA ASN A 130 0.71 10.91 13.20
C ASN A 130 -0.73 10.44 12.97
N GLU A 131 -0.94 9.36 12.21
CA GLU A 131 -2.26 8.89 11.75
C GLU A 131 -3.07 10.02 11.09
N THR A 132 -2.46 10.74 10.14
CA THR A 132 -3.11 11.87 9.44
C THR A 132 -2.85 11.84 7.94
N TRP A 133 -3.51 12.73 7.20
CA TRP A 133 -3.25 12.94 5.78
C TRP A 133 -2.58 14.28 5.59
N VAL A 134 -1.46 14.27 4.86
CA VAL A 134 -0.62 15.45 4.64
C VAL A 134 -0.43 15.71 3.16
N GLN A 135 -0.14 16.96 2.80
CA GLN A 135 0.26 17.29 1.45
C GLN A 135 1.65 16.71 1.17
N PRO A 136 1.81 15.86 0.14
CA PRO A 136 3.13 15.35 -0.23
C PRO A 136 3.96 16.47 -0.88
N ASP A 137 5.28 16.39 -0.71
CA ASP A 137 6.22 17.22 -1.45
C ASP A 137 6.07 16.99 -2.97
N LEU A 138 6.35 18.02 -3.77
CA LEU A 138 6.13 17.97 -5.22
C LEU A 138 6.86 16.81 -5.91
N GLY A 139 8.07 16.44 -5.45
CA GLY A 139 8.85 15.33 -6.00
C GLY A 139 8.29 13.94 -5.64
N ASP A 140 7.50 13.86 -4.57
CA ASP A 140 6.93 12.62 -4.05
C ASP A 140 5.54 12.35 -4.59
N ARG A 141 4.99 13.28 -5.38
CA ARG A 141 3.67 13.13 -6.00
C ARG A 141 3.73 12.06 -7.10
N PRO A 142 3.04 10.92 -6.94
CA PRO A 142 2.88 9.97 -8.03
C PRO A 142 2.19 10.63 -9.22
N GLY A 143 2.62 10.24 -10.42
CA GLY A 143 1.88 10.51 -11.65
C GLY A 143 0.50 9.85 -11.64
N ILE A 144 -0.32 10.20 -12.63
CA ILE A 144 -1.66 9.61 -12.76
C ILE A 144 -1.51 8.11 -13.04
N SER A 145 -2.39 7.30 -12.44
CA SER A 145 -2.38 5.83 -12.55
C SER A 145 -1.06 5.19 -12.09
N ALA A 146 -0.30 5.85 -11.20
CA ALA A 146 0.91 5.27 -10.64
C ALA A 146 0.65 3.90 -10.00
N SER A 147 1.53 2.96 -10.29
CA SER A 147 1.49 1.60 -9.74
C SER A 147 2.87 0.98 -9.74
N MET A 148 3.05 -0.07 -8.95
CA MET A 148 4.31 -0.83 -8.94
C MET A 148 4.24 -1.99 -9.92
N VAL A 149 5.24 -2.05 -10.81
CA VAL A 149 5.45 -3.12 -11.79
C VAL A 149 6.88 -3.62 -11.65
N ARG A 150 7.04 -4.86 -11.19
CA ARG A 150 8.36 -5.49 -10.96
C ARG A 150 9.24 -4.67 -10.01
N GLY A 151 8.66 -4.18 -8.92
CA GLY A 151 9.36 -3.39 -7.91
C GLY A 151 9.73 -1.96 -8.34
N LYS A 152 9.26 -1.51 -9.51
CA LYS A 152 9.53 -0.17 -10.04
C LYS A 152 8.24 0.56 -10.35
N ARG A 153 8.28 1.89 -10.30
CA ARG A 153 7.11 2.75 -10.52
C ARG A 153 6.80 2.86 -12.01
N LEU A 154 5.55 2.57 -12.38
CA LEU A 154 4.95 2.87 -13.68
C LEU A 154 3.90 3.95 -13.45
N GLU A 155 3.98 5.06 -14.17
CA GLU A 155 3.09 6.21 -13.96
C GLU A 155 2.96 7.05 -15.23
N MET A 156 2.00 7.97 -15.24
CA MET A 156 1.92 9.01 -16.24
C MET A 156 2.36 10.36 -15.73
N VAL A 157 3.26 11.01 -16.47
CA VAL A 157 3.77 12.34 -16.18
C VAL A 157 3.69 13.16 -17.45
N ASN A 158 2.99 14.30 -17.42
CA ASN A 158 2.85 15.21 -18.57
C ASN A 158 2.32 14.56 -19.87
N GLY A 159 1.58 13.45 -19.77
CA GLY A 159 1.07 12.72 -20.94
C GLY A 159 1.94 11.52 -21.35
N ASP A 160 3.20 11.50 -20.91
CA ASP A 160 4.13 10.40 -21.14
C ASP A 160 3.86 9.24 -20.18
N VAL A 161 4.11 8.03 -20.65
CA VAL A 161 4.20 6.85 -19.80
C VAL A 161 5.65 6.69 -19.37
N VAL A 162 5.86 6.78 -18.06
CA VAL A 162 7.18 6.73 -17.42
C VAL A 162 7.28 5.45 -16.60
N TYR A 163 8.35 4.69 -16.82
CA TYR A 163 8.72 3.53 -16.02
C TYR A 163 10.10 3.75 -15.40
N ASP A 164 10.17 3.78 -14.07
CA ASP A 164 11.42 3.98 -13.32
C ASP A 164 12.16 5.26 -13.74
N GLY A 165 11.41 6.36 -13.89
CA GLY A 165 11.93 7.65 -14.34
C GLY A 165 12.27 7.74 -15.84
N LYS A 166 12.13 6.65 -16.59
CA LYS A 166 12.37 6.62 -18.04
C LYS A 166 11.06 6.65 -18.82
N VAL A 167 10.95 7.57 -19.78
CA VAL A 167 9.85 7.56 -20.75
C VAL A 167 9.92 6.27 -21.59
N ILE A 168 8.83 5.49 -21.56
CA ILE A 168 8.68 4.25 -22.34
C ILE A 168 7.62 4.38 -23.44
N PHE A 169 6.78 5.40 -23.38
CA PHE A 169 5.84 5.77 -24.43
C PHE A 169 5.54 7.27 -24.34
N ASP A 170 5.76 7.96 -25.45
CA ASP A 170 5.50 9.39 -25.66
C ASP A 170 4.44 9.48 -26.78
N PRO A 171 3.15 9.60 -26.43
CA PRO A 171 2.08 9.69 -27.42
C PRO A 171 2.09 11.05 -28.13
N PRO A 172 1.72 11.11 -29.43
CA PRO A 172 1.52 12.40 -30.09
C PRO A 172 0.38 13.20 -29.42
N ASP A 173 0.42 14.53 -29.54
CA ASP A 173 -0.61 15.44 -29.00
C ASP A 173 -2.04 15.10 -29.46
N HIS A 174 -2.16 14.55 -30.67
CA HIS A 174 -3.42 14.13 -31.26
C HIS A 174 -3.28 12.77 -31.96
N PRO A 175 -4.27 11.86 -31.81
CA PRO A 175 -5.44 11.93 -30.92
C PRO A 175 -5.06 11.90 -29.44
N ILE A 176 -5.98 12.29 -28.56
CA ILE A 176 -5.67 12.38 -27.12
C ILE A 176 -5.70 10.97 -26.50
N TYR A 177 -4.73 10.65 -25.65
CA TYR A 177 -4.65 9.39 -24.92
C TYR A 177 -4.87 9.63 -23.42
N ARG A 178 -5.80 8.89 -22.79
CA ARG A 178 -6.19 9.07 -21.36
C ARG A 178 -6.52 7.74 -20.68
N TYR A 179 -6.70 7.79 -19.35
CA TYR A 179 -7.14 6.67 -18.52
C TYR A 179 -6.29 5.41 -18.71
N TYR A 180 -4.99 5.56 -18.50
CA TYR A 180 -4.04 4.48 -18.67
C TYR A 180 -4.16 3.48 -17.52
N TYR A 181 -4.02 2.21 -17.86
CA TYR A 181 -4.17 1.10 -16.94
C TYR A 181 -3.22 -0.04 -17.32
N TYR A 182 -2.40 -0.48 -16.38
CA TYR A 182 -1.58 -1.67 -16.56
C TYR A 182 -2.27 -2.91 -15.99
N GLY A 183 -2.42 -3.94 -16.80
CA GLY A 183 -3.02 -5.19 -16.39
C GLY A 183 -2.61 -6.34 -17.30
N GLN A 184 -2.42 -7.52 -16.72
CA GLN A 184 -2.07 -8.71 -17.47
C GLN A 184 -0.88 -8.52 -18.46
N GLY A 185 0.14 -7.74 -18.08
CA GLY A 185 1.33 -7.53 -18.90
C GLY A 185 1.15 -6.53 -20.03
N HIS A 186 -0.01 -5.88 -20.10
CA HIS A 186 -0.37 -4.94 -21.15
C HIS A 186 -0.70 -3.57 -20.54
N LEU A 187 -0.37 -2.53 -21.29
CA LEU A 187 -0.82 -1.17 -21.02
C LEU A 187 -2.05 -0.90 -21.89
N PHE A 188 -3.15 -0.59 -21.23
CA PHE A 188 -4.40 -0.16 -21.85
C PHE A 188 -4.56 1.33 -21.68
N PHE A 189 -5.16 1.99 -22.66
CA PHE A 189 -5.48 3.40 -22.63
C PHE A 189 -6.66 3.69 -23.55
N TYR A 190 -7.36 4.77 -23.27
CA TYR A 190 -8.41 5.28 -24.13
C TYR A 190 -7.80 6.22 -25.15
N ARG A 191 -8.06 5.94 -26.42
CA ARG A 191 -7.75 6.83 -27.54
C ARG A 191 -9.00 7.63 -27.88
N GLU A 192 -8.98 8.92 -27.64
CA GLU A 192 -10.07 9.83 -27.96
C GLU A 192 -9.86 10.41 -29.36
N THR A 193 -10.68 9.95 -30.30
CA THR A 193 -10.74 10.48 -31.66
C THR A 193 -11.93 11.44 -31.76
N LYS A 194 -11.73 12.60 -32.40
CA LYS A 194 -12.89 13.41 -32.82
C LYS A 194 -13.76 12.55 -33.73
N ARG A 195 -15.08 12.54 -33.47
CA ARG A 195 -16.05 11.96 -34.39
C ARG A 195 -15.98 12.79 -35.67
N GLU A 196 -15.57 12.17 -36.78
CA GLU A 196 -15.77 12.76 -38.10
C GLU A 196 -17.30 12.77 -38.34
N ASN A 197 -17.86 13.96 -38.52
CA ASN A 197 -19.27 14.15 -38.88
C ASN A 197 -19.44 13.93 -40.38
#